data_AF-A0A522BS98-F1
#
_entry.id   AF-A0A522BS98-F1
#
_cell.length_a   1.000
_cell.length_b   1.000
_cell.length_c   1.000
_cell.angle_alpha   90.00
_cell.angle_beta   90.00
_cell.angle_gamma   90.00
#
_symmetry.space_group_name_H-M   'P 1'
#
loop_
_entity.id
_entity.type
_entity.pdbx_description
1 polymer ?
#
loop_
_entity_poly.entity_id
_entity_poly.type
_entity_poly.pdbx_seq_one_letter_code
_entity_poly.pdbx_strand_id
1 'polypeptide(L)'
;MPSKSKDKFNFGEAFNELEKIANWFEKQEIDLEEGLVKFERGLELAAKLKARLKEAENKVEQIKVKFADIVEESEKEASVS
;
A
#
# COMPACT_ATOMS: atom_id res chain seq x y z
N MET A 1 -16.84 -22.11 4.82
CA MET A 1 -16.16 -21.35 3.74
C MET A 1 -16.81 -19.97 3.64
N PRO A 2 -16.17 -18.86 4.04
CA PRO A 2 -16.77 -17.54 3.88
C PRO A 2 -16.12 -16.70 2.78
N SER A 3 -16.97 -16.33 1.83
CA SER A 3 -17.10 -14.99 1.20
C SER A 3 -15.86 -14.36 0.53
N LYS A 4 -15.72 -14.62 -0.78
CA LYS A 4 -15.13 -13.70 -1.77
C LYS A 4 -15.90 -12.38 -1.74
N SER A 5 -15.40 -11.42 -0.96
CA SER A 5 -15.81 -10.01 -1.07
C SER A 5 -15.03 -9.39 -2.22
N LYS A 6 -15.73 -9.15 -3.34
CA LYS A 6 -15.22 -8.43 -4.50
C LYS A 6 -14.79 -7.01 -4.08
N ASP A 7 -13.70 -6.55 -4.70
CA ASP A 7 -13.35 -5.13 -4.87
C ASP A 7 -12.85 -4.29 -3.67
N LYS A 8 -12.15 -4.90 -2.71
CA LYS A 8 -11.18 -4.14 -1.92
C LYS A 8 -9.79 -4.59 -2.31
N PHE A 9 -9.04 -3.68 -2.95
CA PHE A 9 -7.61 -3.87 -3.15
C PHE A 9 -6.97 -4.27 -1.83
N ASN A 10 -6.50 -5.52 -1.77
CA ASN A 10 -5.88 -6.09 -0.59
C ASN A 10 -4.37 -6.02 -0.79
N PHE A 11 -3.72 -5.16 -0.01
CA PHE A 11 -2.27 -4.96 -0.08
C PHE A 11 -1.50 -6.28 0.09
N GLY A 12 -1.93 -7.13 1.03
CA GLY A 12 -1.26 -8.40 1.29
C GLY A 12 -1.37 -9.39 0.13
N GLU A 13 -2.52 -9.42 -0.54
CA GLU A 13 -2.69 -10.28 -1.73
C GLU A 13 -1.90 -9.75 -2.93
N ALA A 14 -1.92 -8.42 -3.17
CA ALA A 14 -1.15 -7.80 -4.24
C ALA A 14 0.37 -7.96 -4.04
N PHE A 15 0.84 -7.88 -2.80
CA PHE A 15 2.24 -8.12 -2.45
C PHE A 15 2.64 -9.58 -2.69
N ASN A 16 1.82 -10.53 -2.21
CA ASN A 16 2.05 -11.95 -2.44
C ASN A 16 2.01 -12.32 -3.93
N GLU A 17 1.16 -11.67 -4.73
CA GLU A 17 1.14 -11.85 -6.19
C GLU A 17 2.44 -11.32 -6.83
N LEU A 18 2.96 -10.18 -6.38
CA LEU A 18 4.24 -9.64 -6.83
C LEU A 18 5.41 -10.55 -6.47
N GLU A 19 5.43 -11.11 -5.25
CA GLU A 19 6.45 -12.08 -4.82
C GLU A 19 6.42 -13.35 -5.67
N LYS A 20 5.23 -13.86 -6.02
CA LYS A 20 5.09 -15.01 -6.93
C LYS A 20 5.62 -14.72 -8.32
N ILE A 21 5.38 -13.51 -8.84
CA ILE A 21 5.93 -13.07 -10.12
C ILE A 21 7.45 -13.02 -10.05
N ALA A 22 8.03 -12.41 -9.01
CA ALA A 22 9.47 -12.35 -8.81
C ALA A 22 10.10 -13.75 -8.74
N ASN A 23 9.53 -14.66 -7.95
CA ASN A 23 9.99 -16.04 -7.83
C ASN A 23 9.83 -16.83 -9.14
N TRP A 24 8.85 -16.48 -9.98
CA TRP A 24 8.73 -17.07 -11.31
C TRP A 24 9.88 -16.66 -12.24
N PHE A 25 10.40 -15.43 -12.13
CA PHE A 25 11.57 -14.97 -12.88
C PHE A 25 12.89 -15.60 -12.44
N GLU A 26 12.95 -16.23 -11.26
CA GLU A 26 14.14 -16.96 -10.78
C GLU A 26 14.26 -18.37 -11.38
N LYS A 27 13.27 -18.82 -12.15
CA LYS A 27 13.29 -20.13 -12.81
C LYS A 27 14.30 -20.16 -13.96
N GLN A 28 14.94 -21.31 -14.18
CA GLN A 28 15.96 -21.47 -15.22
C GLN A 28 15.42 -21.45 -16.66
N GLU A 29 14.16 -21.84 -16.86
CA GLU A 29 13.49 -21.75 -18.16
C GLU A 29 12.34 -20.75 -18.05
N ILE A 30 12.52 -19.63 -18.74
CA ILE A 30 11.57 -18.52 -18.78
C ILE A 30 11.19 -18.33 -20.23
N ASP A 31 9.90 -18.44 -20.53
CA ASP A 31 9.36 -18.06 -21.82
C ASP A 31 9.31 -16.52 -21.92
N LEU A 32 9.77 -15.97 -23.04
CA LEU A 32 9.88 -14.51 -23.23
C LEU A 32 8.50 -13.83 -23.24
N GLU A 33 7.51 -14.46 -23.88
CA GLU A 33 6.15 -13.90 -23.97
C GLU A 33 5.46 -13.94 -22.61
N GLU A 34 5.55 -15.06 -21.89
CA GLU A 34 5.08 -15.13 -20.50
C GLU A 34 5.81 -14.14 -19.59
N GLY A 35 7.12 -13.96 -19.80
CA GLY A 35 7.94 -13.01 -19.05
C GLY A 35 7.44 -11.58 -19.21
N LEU A 36 7.14 -11.14 -20.44
CA LEU A 36 6.59 -9.81 -20.69
C LEU A 36 5.26 -9.58 -19.98
N VAL A 37 4.34 -10.55 -20.04
CA VAL A 37 3.03 -10.46 -19.38
C VAL A 37 3.18 -10.38 -17.85
N LYS A 38 4.05 -11.21 -17.28
CA LYS A 38 4.33 -11.22 -15.83
C LYS A 38 5.01 -9.93 -15.39
N PHE A 39 5.89 -9.38 -16.21
CA PHE A 39 6.58 -8.12 -15.92
C PHE A 39 5.60 -6.94 -15.89
N GLU A 40 4.73 -6.83 -16.89
CA GLU A 40 3.71 -5.78 -16.95
C GLU A 40 2.76 -5.86 -15.75
N ARG A 41 2.32 -7.08 -15.40
CA ARG A 41 1.51 -7.32 -14.21
C ARG A 41 2.24 -6.95 -12.92
N GLY A 42 3.52 -7.32 -12.80
CA GLY A 42 4.36 -6.97 -11.66
C GLY A 42 4.50 -5.46 -11.49
N LEU A 43 4.68 -4.73 -12.60
CA LEU A 43 4.78 -3.27 -12.61
C LEU A 43 3.46 -2.61 -12.18
N GLU A 44 2.32 -3.11 -12.65
CA GLU A 44 1.00 -2.64 -12.23
C GLU A 44 0.77 -2.86 -10.72
N LEU A 45 1.11 -4.04 -10.20
CA LEU A 45 1.00 -4.35 -8.78
C LEU A 45 1.92 -3.46 -7.93
N ALA A 46 3.17 -3.29 -8.34
CA ALA A 46 4.12 -2.42 -7.65
C ALA A 46 3.64 -0.96 -7.61
N ALA A 47 3.09 -0.45 -8.71
CA ALA A 47 2.52 0.90 -8.76
C ALA A 47 1.35 1.07 -7.78
N LYS A 48 0.43 0.08 -7.72
CA LYS A 48 -0.71 0.08 -6.79
C LYS A 48 -0.25 0.02 -5.32
N LEU A 49 0.73 -0.82 -5.00
CA LEU A 49 1.32 -0.92 -3.66
C LEU A 49 1.95 0.41 -3.22
N LYS A 50 2.71 1.05 -4.12
CA LYS A 50 3.34 2.36 -3.87
C LYS A 50 2.29 3.45 -3.65
N ALA A 51 1.23 3.48 -4.45
CA ALA A 51 0.12 4.42 -4.26
C ALA A 51 -0.53 4.25 -2.89
N ARG A 52 -0.75 3.00 -2.47
CA ARG A 52 -1.35 2.70 -1.15
C ARG A 52 -0.48 3.13 0.02
N LEU A 53 0.85 2.92 -0.09
CA LEU A 53 1.80 3.40 0.91
C LEU A 53 1.77 4.92 1.03
N LYS A 54 1.74 5.63 -0.11
CA LYS A 54 1.63 7.10 -0.13
C LYS A 54 0.33 7.60 0.49
N GLU A 55 -0.80 6.94 0.22
CA GLU A 55 -2.06 7.27 0.89
C GLU A 55 -1.99 7.07 2.41
N ALA A 56 -1.34 6.00 2.87
CA ALA A 56 -1.16 5.73 4.28
C ALA A 56 -0.26 6.80 4.93
N GLU A 57 0.85 7.17 4.29
CA GLU A 57 1.74 8.25 4.73
C GLU A 57 0.99 9.58 4.87
N ASN A 58 0.25 10.00 3.84
CA ASN A 58 -0.57 11.21 3.86
C ASN A 58 -1.58 11.20 5.02
N LYS A 59 -2.21 10.05 5.31
CA LYS A 59 -3.14 9.93 6.43
C LYS A 59 -2.43 10.07 7.77
N VAL A 60 -1.24 9.50 7.92
CA VAL A 60 -0.43 9.65 9.13
C VAL A 60 -0.03 11.11 9.34
N GLU A 61 0.40 11.81 8.30
CA GLU A 61 0.72 13.24 8.39
C GLU A 61 -0.50 14.08 8.80
N GLN A 62 -1.66 13.83 8.18
CA GLN A 62 -2.92 14.49 8.54
C GLN A 62 -3.30 14.26 10.01
N ILE A 63 -3.10 13.03 10.52
CA ILE A 63 -3.36 12.72 11.93
C ILE A 63 -2.38 13.46 12.84
N LYS A 64 -1.09 13.52 12.48
CA LYS A 64 -0.07 14.26 13.25
C LYS A 64 -0.41 15.73 13.36
N VAL A 65 -0.79 16.37 12.24
CA VAL A 65 -1.19 17.79 12.22
C VAL A 65 -2.40 18.02 13.12
N LYS A 66 -3.48 17.24 12.93
CA LYS A 66 -4.68 17.33 13.77
C LYS A 66 -4.37 17.13 15.26
N PHE A 67 -3.47 16.20 15.58
CA PHE A 67 -3.07 15.97 16.96
C PHE A 67 -2.28 17.15 17.53
N ALA A 68 -1.41 17.79 16.74
CA ALA A 68 -0.70 18.98 17.15
C ALA A 68 -1.65 20.18 17.40
N ASP A 69 -2.63 20.39 16.52
CA ASP A 69 -3.67 21.43 16.70
C ASP A 69 -4.46 21.21 18.00
N ILE A 70 -4.85 19.96 18.29
CA ILE A 70 -5.57 19.60 19.53
C ILE A 70 -4.72 19.88 20.78
N VAL A 71 -3.41 19.60 20.73
CA VAL A 71 -2.50 19.84 21.86
C VAL A 71 -2.32 21.35 22.08
N GLU A 72 -2.12 22.14 21.03
CA GLU A 72 -1.97 23.61 21.15
C GLU A 72 -3.25 24.31 21.64
N GLU A 73 -4.44 23.85 21.26
CA GLU A 73 -5.70 24.38 21.81
C GLU A 73 -5.84 24.06 23.31
N SER A 74 -5.43 22.86 23.74
CA SER A 74 -5.51 22.47 25.15
C SER A 74 -4.57 23.26 26.08
N GLU A 75 -3.38 23.67 25.59
CA GLU A 75 -2.44 24.49 26.38
C GLU A 75 -2.86 25.98 26.46
N LYS A 76 -3.60 26.47 25.46
CA LYS A 76 -4.15 27.84 25.47
C LYS A 76 -5.34 28.00 26.43
N GLU A 77 -6.19 26.98 26.56
CA GLU A 77 -7.29 27.01 27.55
C GLU A 77 -6.78 26.92 28.99
N ALA A 78 -5.69 26.17 29.23
CA ALA A 78 -5.10 26.01 30.56
C ALA A 78 -4.29 27.23 31.05
N SER A 79 -3.88 28.13 30.15
CA SER A 79 -3.13 29.36 30.48
C SER A 79 -4.00 30.62 30.61
N VAL A 80 -5.30 30.50 30.28
CA VAL A 80 -6.32 31.56 30.40
C VAL A 80 -7.16 31.44 31.69
N SER A 81 -7.02 30.34 32.44
CA SER A 81 -7.64 30.13 33.77
C SER A 81 -6.62 30.30 34.90
#